data_AF-A0A1G1X3L5-F1
#
_entry.id   AF-A0A1G1X3L5-F1
#
_cell.length_a   1.000
_cell.length_b   1.000
_cell.length_c   1.000
_cell.angle_alpha   90.00
_cell.angle_beta   90.00
_cell.angle_gamma   90.00
#
_symmetry.space_group_name_H-M   'P 1'
#
loop_
_entity.id
_entity.type
_entity.pdbx_description
1 polymer ?
#
loop_
_entity_poly.entity_id
_entity_poly.type
_entity_poly.pdbx_seq_one_letter_code
_entity_poly.pdbx_strand_id
1 'polypeptide(L)'
;MTQQDVAGFLSVELDKPVALHDIQNIENDAYVFTPELLAAYCKVLRMPEAKILKCAQGIERDSEKSEEELLDELINETEYRIWRIEQQEKNEAEE
;
A
#
# COMPACT_ATOMS: atom_id res chain seq x y z
N MET A 1 -4.72 -6.86 -12.44
CA MET A 1 -3.72 -7.74 -11.81
C MET A 1 -4.48 -8.64 -10.86
N THR A 2 -4.47 -9.95 -11.07
CA THR A 2 -5.16 -10.94 -10.23
C THR A 2 -4.32 -11.29 -9.00
N GLN A 3 -4.93 -11.86 -7.95
CA GLN A 3 -4.17 -12.36 -6.79
C GLN A 3 -3.11 -13.42 -7.20
N GLN A 4 -3.36 -14.20 -8.27
CA GLN A 4 -2.37 -15.11 -8.86
C GLN A 4 -1.17 -14.38 -9.45
N ASP A 5 -1.40 -13.26 -10.16
CA ASP A 5 -0.32 -12.44 -10.69
C ASP A 5 0.54 -11.85 -9.56
N VAL A 6 -0.11 -11.34 -8.50
CA VAL A 6 0.59 -10.77 -7.34
C VAL A 6 1.46 -11.83 -6.64
N ALA A 7 0.94 -13.05 -6.45
CA ALA A 7 1.71 -14.15 -5.85
C ALA A 7 2.93 -14.52 -6.70
N GLY A 8 2.77 -14.52 -8.03
CA GLY A 8 3.88 -14.72 -8.97
C GLY A 8 4.95 -13.64 -8.85
N PHE A 9 4.56 -12.36 -8.85
CA PHE A 9 5.50 -11.25 -8.72
C PHE A 9 6.22 -11.20 -7.38
N LEU A 10 5.49 -11.46 -6.28
CA LEU A 10 6.09 -11.55 -4.96
C LEU A 10 7.07 -12.71 -4.84
N SER A 11 6.77 -13.84 -5.48
CA SER A 11 7.67 -14.99 -5.47
C SER A 11 9.01 -14.68 -6.13
N VAL A 12 8.97 -13.89 -7.20
CA VAL A 12 10.16 -13.42 -7.92
C VAL A 12 10.93 -12.38 -7.09
N GLU A 13 10.24 -11.41 -6.50
CA GLU A 13 10.90 -10.35 -5.72
C GLU A 13 11.50 -10.83 -4.40
N LEU A 14 10.91 -11.83 -3.77
CA LEU A 14 11.39 -12.40 -2.51
C LEU A 14 12.32 -13.60 -2.71
N ASP A 15 12.57 -13.99 -3.97
CA ASP A 15 13.32 -15.20 -4.34
C ASP A 15 12.87 -16.45 -3.57
N LYS A 16 11.57 -16.52 -3.25
CA LYS A 16 10.96 -17.59 -2.45
C LYS A 16 9.51 -17.78 -2.87
N PRO A 17 8.96 -19.01 -2.83
CA PRO A 17 7.59 -19.24 -3.22
C PRO A 17 6.61 -18.53 -2.29
N VAL A 18 5.73 -17.70 -2.86
CA VAL A 18 4.58 -17.08 -2.18
C VAL A 18 3.31 -17.77 -2.67
N ALA A 19 2.58 -18.41 -1.77
CA ALA A 19 1.35 -19.10 -2.14
C ALA A 19 0.19 -18.11 -2.32
N LEU A 20 -0.78 -18.45 -3.17
CA LEU A 20 -2.02 -17.67 -3.27
C LEU A 20 -2.74 -17.56 -1.92
N HIS A 21 -2.66 -18.62 -1.11
CA HIS A 21 -3.20 -18.65 0.25
C HIS A 21 -2.58 -17.59 1.17
N ASP A 22 -1.30 -17.24 0.96
CA ASP A 22 -0.63 -16.19 1.73
C ASP A 22 -1.21 -14.81 1.41
N ILE A 23 -1.63 -14.59 0.16
CA ILE A 23 -2.34 -13.37 -0.25
C ILE A 23 -3.74 -13.33 0.33
N GLN A 24 -4.46 -14.45 0.30
CA GLN A 24 -5.81 -14.53 0.86
C GLN A 24 -5.82 -14.36 2.37
N ASN A 25 -4.74 -14.70 3.07
CA ASN A 25 -4.64 -14.49 4.51
C ASN A 25 -4.43 -13.02 4.90
N ILE A 26 -3.95 -12.18 3.98
CA ILE A 26 -3.84 -10.72 4.20
C ILE A 26 -5.24 -10.12 4.37
N GLU A 27 -6.21 -10.60 3.61
CA GLU A 27 -7.61 -10.15 3.71
C GLU A 27 -8.31 -10.66 4.98
N ASN A 28 -7.70 -11.61 5.71
CA ASN A 28 -8.31 -12.31 6.84
C ASN A 28 -7.61 -12.04 8.20
N ASP A 29 -6.82 -10.97 8.32
CA ASP A 29 -6.13 -10.51 9.54
C ASP A 29 -5.16 -11.50 10.20
N ALA A 30 -4.94 -12.65 9.57
CA ALA A 30 -4.10 -13.70 10.09
C ALA A 30 -2.66 -13.60 9.60
N TYR A 31 -2.34 -12.60 8.77
CA TYR A 31 -1.06 -12.54 8.08
C TYR A 31 -0.05 -11.64 8.80
N VAL A 32 1.03 -12.26 9.26
CA VAL A 32 2.16 -11.56 9.86
C VAL A 32 3.13 -11.15 8.75
N PHE A 33 3.26 -9.84 8.53
CA PHE A 33 4.24 -9.30 7.59
C PHE A 33 5.63 -9.26 8.23
N THR A 34 6.61 -9.91 7.59
CA THR A 34 8.01 -9.59 7.85
C THR A 34 8.39 -8.29 7.12
N PRO A 35 9.42 -7.54 7.57
CA PRO A 35 9.84 -6.31 6.88
C PRO A 35 10.17 -6.51 5.40
N GLU A 36 10.82 -7.62 5.07
CA GLU A 36 11.16 -8.00 3.68
C GLU A 36 9.91 -8.24 2.83
N LEU A 37 8.91 -8.89 3.42
CA LEU A 37 7.65 -9.20 2.79
C LEU A 37 6.86 -7.91 2.55
N LEU A 38 6.74 -7.04 3.56
CA LEU A 38 6.08 -5.75 3.44
C LEU A 38 6.71 -4.89 2.33
N ALA A 39 8.05 -4.83 2.26
CA ALA A 39 8.76 -4.11 1.21
C ALA A 39 8.46 -4.67 -0.19
N ALA A 40 8.44 -6.00 -0.34
CA ALA A 40 8.08 -6.64 -1.61
C ALA A 40 6.62 -6.35 -2.00
N TYR A 41 5.69 -6.39 -1.06
CA TYR A 41 4.29 -6.01 -1.29
C TYR A 41 4.16 -4.54 -1.72
N CYS A 42 4.88 -3.63 -1.08
CA CYS A 42 4.87 -2.21 -1.44
C CYS A 42 5.42 -1.99 -2.85
N LYS A 43 6.46 -2.72 -3.22
CA LYS A 43 7.07 -2.67 -4.56
C LYS A 43 6.14 -3.25 -5.64
N VAL A 44 5.56 -4.42 -5.40
CA VAL A 44 4.71 -5.13 -6.37
C VAL A 44 3.37 -4.42 -6.56
N LEU A 45 2.73 -4.01 -5.46
CA LEU A 45 1.43 -3.33 -5.51
C LEU A 45 1.55 -1.82 -5.75
N ARG A 46 2.76 -1.26 -5.68
CA ARG A 46 3.03 0.19 -5.73
C ARG A 46 2.18 0.96 -4.72
N MET A 47 2.06 0.41 -3.51
CA MET A 47 1.28 0.98 -2.43
C MET A 47 2.20 1.30 -1.24
N PRO A 48 1.90 2.37 -0.47
CA PRO A 48 2.64 2.68 0.73
C PRO A 48 2.41 1.61 1.81
N GLU A 49 3.43 1.37 2.63
CA GLU A 49 3.40 0.38 3.74
C GLU A 49 2.15 0.52 4.61
N ALA A 50 1.77 1.76 4.94
CA ALA A 50 0.58 2.04 5.73
C ALA A 50 -0.72 1.52 5.11
N LYS A 51 -0.87 1.55 3.78
CA LYS A 51 -2.06 0.99 3.11
C LYS A 51 -2.03 -0.54 3.14
N ILE A 52 -0.87 -1.14 2.93
CA ILE A 52 -0.73 -2.60 2.95
C ILE A 52 -0.97 -3.16 4.35
N LEU A 53 -0.43 -2.49 5.37
CA LEU A 53 -0.68 -2.84 6.76
C LEU A 53 -2.15 -2.64 7.15
N LYS A 54 -2.83 -1.59 6.65
CA LYS A 54 -4.29 -1.43 6.83
C LYS A 54 -5.08 -2.57 6.20
N CYS A 55 -4.74 -2.98 4.98
CA CYS A 55 -5.38 -4.12 4.32
C CYS A 55 -5.10 -5.45 5.04
N ALA A 56 -3.89 -5.59 5.60
CA ALA A 56 -3.42 -6.75 6.33
C ALA A 56 -4.01 -6.92 7.72
N GLN A 57 -4.34 -5.79 8.34
CA GLN A 57 -4.80 -5.77 9.71
C GLN A 57 -6.32 -5.86 9.79
N GLY A 58 -7.08 -5.60 8.73
CA GLY A 58 -8.57 -5.61 8.76
C GLY A 58 -9.14 -4.78 9.92
N ILE A 59 -8.31 -3.86 10.41
CA ILE A 59 -8.58 -2.99 11.53
C ILE A 59 -9.30 -1.79 10.92
N GLU A 60 -10.62 -1.96 10.78
CA GLU A 60 -11.50 -1.04 11.47
C GLU A 60 -11.19 -1.14 12.97
N ARG A 61 -10.24 -0.38 13.48
CA ARG A 61 -10.13 -0.03 14.92
C ARG A 61 -9.01 0.98 15.17
N ASP A 62 -9.35 2.00 15.94
CA ASP A 62 -8.48 3.11 16.35
C ASP A 62 -8.15 4.16 15.30
N SER A 63 -9.11 4.45 14.43
CA SER A 63 -9.34 5.83 14.05
C SER A 63 -10.55 6.30 14.86
N GLU A 64 -10.38 7.25 15.77
CA GLU A 64 -11.53 8.02 16.31
C GLU A 64 -12.32 8.71 15.18
N LYS A 65 -11.73 8.76 13.99
CA LYS A 65 -12.32 9.25 12.78
C LYS A 65 -13.03 8.14 12.02
N SER A 66 -14.23 8.45 11.56
CA SER A 66 -15.03 7.63 10.65
C SER A 66 -14.30 7.32 9.34
N GLU A 67 -14.79 6.30 8.61
CA GLU A 67 -14.31 5.98 7.26
C GLU A 67 -14.32 7.19 6.33
N GLU A 68 -15.35 8.05 6.46
CA GLU A 68 -15.51 9.30 5.71
C GLU A 68 -14.39 10.30 6.00
N GLU A 69 -13.98 10.45 7.27
CA GLU A 69 -12.88 11.32 7.65
C GLU A 69 -11.51 10.77 7.20
N LEU A 70 -11.34 9.44 7.17
CA LEU A 70 -10.15 8.80 6.62
C LEU A 70 -10.07 8.99 5.09
N LEU A 71 -11.22 8.96 4.41
CA LEU A 71 -11.34 9.27 2.98
C LEU A 71 -10.99 10.74 2.71
N ASP A 72 -11.54 11.67 3.48
CA ASP A 72 -11.25 13.11 3.36
C ASP A 72 -9.77 13.42 3.63
N GLU A 73 -9.16 12.77 4.62
CA GLU A 73 -7.73 12.92 4.91
C GLU A 73 -6.86 12.38 3.77
N LEU A 74 -7.25 11.25 3.17
CA LEU A 74 -6.58 10.70 1.99
C LEU A 74 -6.72 11.60 0.77
N ILE A 75 -7.89 12.19 0.54
CA ILE A 75 -8.14 13.14 -0.55
C ILE A 75 -7.25 14.38 -0.36
N ASN A 76 -7.28 14.99 0.84
CA ASN A 76 -6.46 16.17 1.16
C ASN A 76 -4.95 15.91 1.01
N GLU A 77 -4.44 14.76 1.49
CA GLU A 77 -3.02 14.40 1.31
C GLU A 77 -2.67 14.24 -0.17
N THR A 78 -3.58 13.65 -0.96
CA THR A 78 -3.38 13.43 -2.39
C THR A 78 -3.34 14.76 -3.15
N GLU A 79 -4.29 15.66 -2.88
CA GLU A 79 -4.33 17.00 -3.47
C GLU A 79 -3.09 17.81 -3.12
N TYR A 80 -2.66 17.78 -1.86
CA TYR A 80 -1.44 18.46 -1.42
C TYR A 80 -0.18 17.92 -2.13
N ARG A 81 -0.09 16.60 -2.34
CA ARG A 81 1.04 15.99 -3.06
C ARG A 81 1.06 16.36 -4.53
N ILE A 82 -0.09 16.34 -5.20
CA ILE A 82 -0.22 16.79 -6.60
C ILE A 82 0.26 18.23 -6.70
N TRP A 83 -0.28 19.11 -5.87
CA TRP A 83 0.12 20.52 -5.84
C TRP A 83 1.63 20.69 -5.62
N ARG A 84 2.23 19.94 -4.69
CA ARG A 84 3.66 20.03 -4.41
C ARG A 84 4.51 19.60 -5.61
N ILE A 85 4.13 18.53 -6.29
CA ILE A 85 4.82 18.06 -7.50
C ILE A 85 4.72 19.13 -8.58
N GLU A 86 3.53 19.68 -8.82
CA GLU A 86 3.33 20.78 -9.78
C GLU A 86 4.16 22.03 -9.45
N GLN A 87 4.36 22.35 -8.17
CA GLN A 87 5.24 23.45 -7.75
C GLN A 87 6.72 23.14 -8.00
N GLN A 88 7.17 21.91 -7.73
CA GLN A 88 8.55 21.51 -8.02
C GLN A 88 8.83 21.55 -9.52
N GLU A 89 7.93 21.00 -10.34
CA GLU A 89 8.07 21.03 -11.80
C GLU A 89 8.04 22.47 -12.35
N LYS A 90 7.25 23.37 -11.76
CA LYS A 90 7.27 24.79 -12.14
C LYS A 90 8.58 25.47 -11.77
N ASN A 91 9.10 25.23 -10.56
CA ASN A 91 10.36 25.83 -10.13
C ASN A 91 11.56 25.30 -10.94
N GLU A 92 11.57 24.02 -11.29
CA GLU A 92 12.62 23.41 -12.13
C GLU A 92 12.52 23.83 -13.61
N ALA A 93 11.34 24.27 -14.07
CA ALA A 93 11.15 24.79 -15.44
C ALA A 93 11.50 26.28 -15.59
N GLU A 94 11.65 27.02 -14.48
CA GLU A 94 12.02 28.44 -14.46
C GLU A 94 13.51 28.70 -14.12
N GLU A 95 14.30 27.65 -13.83
CA GLU A 95 15.76 27.67 -13.62
C GLU A 95 16.56 27.27 -14.88
#